data_AF-A0A965SFE9-F1
#
_entry.id   AF-A0A965SFE9-F1
#
_cell.length_a   1.000
_cell.length_b   1.000
_cell.length_c   1.000
_cell.angle_alpha   90.00
_cell.angle_beta   90.00
_cell.angle_gamma   90.00
#
_symmetry.space_group_name_H-M   'P 1'
#
loop_
_entity.id
_entity.type
_entity.pdbx_description
1 polymer ?
#
loop_
_entity_poly.entity_id
_entity_poly.type
_entity_poly.pdbx_seq_one_letter_code
_entity_poly.pdbx_strand_id
1 'polypeptide(L)'
;MLQRTLRAAFARGMYVFPGGRVDDADAAAELEHFCVGMTDAEASTQLQLPHGGLAYWVAAIRECFEEAGVLLARREAEADFVAFDSPEVIAHFNELRTTVHDGNLSLLQLCRNERLVLAVDQIKYVSHWITPVGEARRFDTRFFVARARKIRHLCMTTMRRSTVSGSSRTPHFNGRKTVRSP
;
A
#
# COMPACT_ATOMS: atom_id res chain seq x y z
N MET A 1 -10.54 -8.00 -9.42
CA MET A 1 -10.45 -6.85 -10.34
C MET A 1 -11.53 -5.86 -9.96
N LEU A 2 -11.17 -4.61 -9.64
CA LEU A 2 -12.14 -3.56 -9.34
C LEU A 2 -12.24 -2.59 -10.53
N GLN A 3 -13.44 -2.14 -10.83
CA GLN A 3 -13.71 -1.12 -11.84
C GLN A 3 -13.79 0.24 -11.14
N ARG A 4 -12.91 1.19 -11.50
CA ARG A 4 -12.95 2.55 -10.91
C ARG A 4 -14.23 3.28 -11.30
N THR A 5 -14.80 4.05 -10.37
CA THR A 5 -15.86 5.02 -10.68
C THR A 5 -15.31 6.18 -11.54
N LEU A 6 -16.16 6.71 -12.43
CA LEU A 6 -15.86 7.64 -13.53
C LEU A 6 -15.28 9.03 -13.15
N ARG A 7 -14.87 9.26 -11.90
CA ARG A 7 -14.39 10.56 -11.39
C ARG A 7 -12.88 10.65 -11.10
N ALA A 8 -12.10 9.58 -11.27
CA ALA A 8 -10.64 9.66 -11.12
C ALA A 8 -9.96 10.20 -12.40
N ALA A 9 -9.10 11.21 -12.25
CA ALA A 9 -8.42 11.91 -13.34
C ALA A 9 -7.30 11.11 -14.07
N PHE A 10 -7.22 9.79 -13.89
CA PHE A 10 -6.23 8.92 -14.54
C PHE A 10 -6.74 7.47 -14.65
N ALA A 11 -6.41 6.77 -15.75
CA ALA A 11 -6.78 5.38 -16.06
C ALA A 11 -8.30 5.10 -16.23
N ARG A 12 -8.97 5.84 -17.12
CA ARG A 12 -10.37 5.56 -17.52
C ARG A 12 -10.46 4.20 -18.23
N GLY A 13 -11.34 3.30 -17.77
CA GLY A 13 -11.65 2.03 -18.45
C GLY A 13 -10.69 0.86 -18.16
N MET A 14 -9.65 1.04 -17.35
CA MET A 14 -8.74 -0.03 -16.95
C MET A 14 -9.23 -0.71 -15.67
N TYR A 15 -9.23 -2.04 -15.66
CA TYR A 15 -9.36 -2.79 -14.42
C TYR A 15 -8.13 -2.53 -13.56
N VAL A 16 -8.34 -1.94 -12.38
CA VAL A 16 -7.25 -1.70 -11.45
C VAL A 16 -7.36 -2.66 -10.27
N PHE A 17 -6.20 -2.94 -9.75
CA PHE A 17 -6.00 -3.62 -8.50
C PHE A 17 -6.07 -2.59 -7.36
N PRO A 18 -6.48 -3.00 -6.15
CA PRO A 18 -6.32 -2.16 -4.98
C PRO A 18 -4.95 -1.51 -4.93
N GLY A 19 -4.87 -0.26 -4.47
CA GLY A 19 -3.56 0.33 -4.30
C GLY A 19 -3.54 1.82 -4.07
N GLY A 20 -2.57 2.23 -3.27
CA GLY A 20 -2.40 3.60 -2.85
C GLY A 20 -0.97 3.86 -2.42
N ARG A 21 -0.83 4.80 -1.49
CA ARG A 21 0.46 5.14 -0.90
C ARG A 21 0.69 4.29 0.35
N VAL A 22 1.97 4.00 0.64
CA VAL A 22 2.33 3.54 1.98
C VAL A 22 2.21 4.74 2.91
N ASP A 23 1.39 4.62 3.95
CA ASP A 23 1.18 5.67 4.94
C ASP A 23 2.08 5.44 6.16
N ASP A 24 2.36 6.49 6.93
CA ASP A 24 3.24 6.39 8.12
C ASP A 24 2.68 5.40 9.16
N ALA A 25 1.36 5.27 9.23
CA ALA A 25 0.68 4.29 10.08
C ALA A 25 0.96 2.84 9.67
N ASP A 26 1.24 2.58 8.39
CA ASP A 26 1.61 1.24 7.89
C ASP A 26 3.02 0.82 8.36
N ALA A 27 3.83 1.79 8.80
CA ALA A 27 5.20 1.59 9.30
C ALA A 27 5.30 1.61 10.84
N ALA A 28 4.17 1.56 11.57
CA ALA A 28 4.19 1.52 13.03
C ALA A 28 4.93 0.26 13.52
N ALA A 29 5.98 0.42 14.33
CA ALA A 29 6.83 -0.69 14.79
C ALA A 29 6.05 -1.83 15.46
N GLU A 30 4.96 -1.50 16.13
CA GLU A 30 4.09 -2.46 16.81
C GLU A 30 3.40 -3.43 15.85
N LEU A 31 3.18 -3.06 14.57
CA LEU A 31 2.55 -3.92 13.56
C LEU A 31 3.35 -5.16 13.25
N GLU A 32 4.67 -5.17 13.46
CA GLU A 32 5.50 -6.35 13.22
C GLU A 32 5.03 -7.54 14.07
N HIS A 33 4.57 -7.29 15.30
CA HIS A 33 3.99 -8.33 16.18
C HIS A 33 2.68 -8.91 15.65
N PHE A 34 1.97 -8.16 14.81
CA PHE A 34 0.74 -8.61 14.17
C PHE A 34 1.00 -9.21 12.79
N CYS A 35 2.23 -9.22 12.27
CA CYS A 35 2.56 -9.77 10.96
C CYS A 35 3.10 -11.20 11.08
N VAL A 36 2.54 -12.13 10.30
CA VAL A 36 2.97 -13.53 10.33
C VAL A 36 3.80 -13.90 9.11
N GLY A 37 4.95 -14.52 9.37
CA GLY A 37 5.79 -15.17 8.36
C GLY A 37 6.69 -14.25 7.55
N MET A 38 6.83 -12.98 7.95
CA MET A 38 7.86 -12.08 7.44
C MET A 38 8.17 -10.98 8.46
N THR A 39 9.46 -10.73 8.69
CA THR A 39 9.99 -9.60 9.47
C THR A 39 10.24 -8.37 8.60
N ASP A 40 10.47 -7.20 9.21
CA ASP A 40 10.87 -6.00 8.46
C ASP A 40 12.20 -6.19 7.74
N ALA A 41 13.19 -6.83 8.38
CA ALA A 41 14.49 -7.08 7.76
C ALA A 41 14.39 -7.93 6.48
N GLU A 42 13.55 -8.98 6.50
CA GLU A 42 13.32 -9.84 5.32
C GLU A 42 12.57 -9.08 4.21
N ALA A 43 11.53 -8.32 4.57
CA ALA A 43 10.78 -7.50 3.63
C ALA A 43 11.67 -6.41 3.00
N SER A 44 12.48 -5.72 3.80
CA SER A 44 13.45 -4.72 3.35
C SER A 44 14.49 -5.32 2.41
N THR A 45 14.99 -6.51 2.71
CA THR A 45 15.92 -7.23 1.82
C THR A 45 15.27 -7.52 0.47
N GLN A 46 14.03 -8.02 0.45
CA GLN A 46 13.30 -8.30 -0.81
C GLN A 46 13.06 -7.03 -1.64
N LEU A 47 12.83 -5.89 -0.97
CA LEU A 47 12.57 -4.62 -1.64
C LEU A 47 13.82 -3.80 -1.94
N GLN A 48 15.00 -4.26 -1.53
CA GLN A 48 16.27 -3.53 -1.61
C GLN A 48 16.20 -2.17 -0.89
N LEU A 49 15.61 -2.18 0.32
CA LEU A 49 15.50 -1.03 1.21
C LEU A 49 16.39 -1.23 2.43
N PRO A 50 16.89 -0.14 3.06
CA PRO A 50 17.67 -0.26 4.29
C PRO A 50 16.84 -0.74 5.48
N HIS A 51 15.58 -0.32 5.58
CA HIS A 51 14.60 -0.70 6.61
C HIS A 51 13.18 -0.28 6.15
N GLY A 52 12.13 -0.68 6.88
CA GLY A 52 10.74 -0.29 6.63
C GLY A 52 10.09 -0.97 5.43
N GLY A 53 10.60 -2.13 5.03
CA GLY A 53 10.06 -2.92 3.92
C GLY A 53 8.70 -3.53 4.24
N LEU A 54 8.45 -3.91 5.51
CA LEU A 54 7.21 -4.57 5.91
C LEU A 54 5.98 -3.67 5.72
N ALA A 55 6.17 -2.36 5.84
CA ALA A 55 5.12 -1.36 5.62
C ALA A 55 4.47 -1.49 4.23
N TYR A 56 5.18 -1.97 3.21
CA TYR A 56 4.61 -2.20 1.88
C TYR A 56 3.63 -3.38 1.86
N TRP A 57 3.88 -4.43 2.66
CA TRP A 57 2.94 -5.55 2.80
C TRP A 57 1.73 -5.14 3.62
N VAL A 58 1.94 -4.42 4.72
CA VAL A 58 0.87 -3.89 5.56
C VAL A 58 -0.05 -2.99 4.75
N ALA A 59 0.52 -2.02 4.04
CA ALA A 59 -0.23 -1.13 3.18
C ALA A 59 -0.99 -1.93 2.11
N ALA A 60 -0.39 -2.99 1.55
CA ALA A 60 -1.06 -3.87 0.60
C ALA A 60 -2.30 -4.58 1.14
N ILE A 61 -2.29 -4.94 2.42
CA ILE A 61 -3.46 -5.49 3.10
C ILE A 61 -4.48 -4.38 3.36
N ARG A 62 -4.06 -3.22 3.87
CA ARG A 62 -4.92 -2.07 4.13
C ARG A 62 -5.70 -1.66 2.89
N GLU A 63 -5.02 -1.42 1.77
CA GLU A 63 -5.65 -1.03 0.50
C GLU A 63 -6.59 -2.13 -0.06
N CYS A 64 -6.20 -3.41 0.03
CA CYS A 64 -7.07 -4.51 -0.41
C CYS A 64 -8.33 -4.61 0.47
N PHE A 65 -8.22 -4.30 1.77
CA PHE A 65 -9.38 -4.21 2.65
C PHE A 65 -10.26 -3.02 2.30
N GLU A 66 -9.72 -1.80 2.24
CA GLU A 66 -10.46 -0.57 1.95
C GLU A 66 -11.20 -0.62 0.62
N GLU A 67 -10.52 -0.97 -0.47
CA GLU A 67 -11.09 -0.86 -1.81
C GLU A 67 -11.88 -2.12 -2.23
N ALA A 68 -11.45 -3.32 -1.80
CA ALA A 68 -12.05 -4.58 -2.24
C ALA A 68 -12.88 -5.28 -1.17
N GLY A 69 -12.84 -4.83 0.09
CA GLY A 69 -13.40 -5.58 1.22
C GLY A 69 -12.69 -6.91 1.46
N VAL A 70 -11.46 -7.07 0.96
CA VAL A 70 -10.67 -8.30 1.08
C VAL A 70 -9.64 -8.12 2.19
N LEU A 71 -9.90 -8.74 3.33
CA LEU A 71 -8.99 -8.69 4.47
C LEU A 71 -8.09 -9.92 4.50
N LEU A 72 -6.80 -9.72 4.27
CA LEU A 72 -5.77 -10.76 4.35
C LEU A 72 -5.25 -10.88 5.79
N ALA A 73 -6.13 -11.32 6.68
CA ALA A 73 -5.82 -11.54 8.10
C ALA A 73 -6.49 -12.81 8.61
N ARG A 74 -5.94 -13.33 9.71
CA ARG A 74 -6.47 -14.46 10.49
C ARG A 74 -6.78 -13.95 11.89
N ARG A 75 -7.68 -14.60 12.63
CA ARG A 75 -7.74 -14.38 14.08
C ARG A 75 -6.54 -15.07 14.72
N GLU A 76 -5.99 -14.50 15.80
CA GLU A 76 -4.74 -14.96 16.43
C GLU A 76 -4.71 -16.47 16.76
N ALA A 77 -5.87 -17.07 17.05
CA ALA A 77 -6.02 -18.50 17.37
C ALA A 77 -6.42 -19.39 16.18
N GLU A 78 -6.53 -18.83 14.97
CA GLU A 78 -7.09 -19.51 13.79
C GLU A 78 -6.07 -19.61 12.66
N ALA A 79 -6.06 -20.76 11.98
CA ALA A 79 -5.19 -20.99 10.83
C ALA A 79 -5.78 -20.43 9.52
N ASP A 80 -7.10 -20.34 9.44
CA ASP A 80 -7.81 -19.84 8.27
C ASP A 80 -7.96 -18.31 8.32
N PHE A 81 -8.17 -17.70 7.15
CA PHE A 81 -8.53 -16.28 7.09
C PHE A 81 -9.88 -16.03 7.74
N VAL A 82 -10.08 -14.79 8.21
CA VAL A 82 -11.39 -14.33 8.67
C VAL A 82 -12.43 -14.63 7.61
N ALA A 83 -13.39 -15.50 7.94
CA ALA A 83 -14.48 -15.89 7.07
C ALA A 83 -15.59 -14.84 7.10
N PHE A 84 -16.07 -14.44 5.94
CA PHE A 84 -17.18 -13.50 5.78
C PHE A 84 -18.42 -14.30 5.37
N ASP A 85 -18.85 -15.22 6.23
CA ASP A 85 -19.83 -16.26 5.95
C ASP A 85 -21.22 -16.02 6.56
N SER A 86 -21.34 -15.08 7.50
CA SER A 86 -22.62 -14.64 8.07
C SER A 86 -22.93 -13.17 7.73
N PRO A 87 -24.22 -12.78 7.59
CA PRO A 87 -24.61 -11.39 7.38
C PRO A 87 -24.11 -10.44 8.46
N GLU A 88 -24.06 -10.89 9.71
CA GLU A 88 -23.61 -10.11 10.87
C GLU A 88 -22.10 -9.82 10.78
N VAL A 89 -21.29 -10.83 10.45
CA VAL A 89 -19.84 -10.67 10.26
C VAL A 89 -19.55 -9.76 9.06
N ILE A 90 -20.29 -9.94 7.95
CA ILE A 90 -20.17 -9.08 6.77
C ILE A 90 -20.49 -7.63 7.12
N ALA A 91 -21.59 -7.36 7.82
CA ALA A 91 -21.99 -6.02 8.23
C ALA A 91 -20.92 -5.36 9.11
N HIS A 92 -20.46 -6.08 10.14
CA HIS A 92 -19.42 -5.63 11.06
C HIS A 92 -18.12 -5.23 10.34
N PHE A 93 -17.60 -6.10 9.47
CA PHE A 93 -16.37 -5.80 8.73
C PHE A 93 -16.55 -4.73 7.66
N ASN A 94 -17.75 -4.51 7.12
CA ASN A 94 -18.03 -3.40 6.22
C ASN A 94 -18.02 -2.03 6.94
N GLU A 95 -18.51 -1.98 8.18
CA GLU A 95 -18.44 -0.77 9.02
C GLU A 95 -16.98 -0.45 9.39
N LEU A 96 -16.22 -1.47 9.81
CA LEU A 96 -14.79 -1.33 10.07
C LEU A 96 -14.01 -0.90 8.82
N ARG A 97 -14.34 -1.46 7.65
CA ARG A 97 -13.74 -1.07 6.36
C ARG A 97 -13.94 0.42 6.09
N THR A 98 -15.16 0.91 6.29
CA THR A 98 -15.49 2.33 6.10
C THR A 98 -14.68 3.20 7.06
N THR A 99 -14.59 2.78 8.33
CA THR A 99 -13.83 3.51 9.36
C THR A 99 -12.32 3.55 9.06
N VAL A 100 -11.75 2.47 8.54
CA VAL A 100 -10.35 2.42 8.09
C VAL A 100 -10.14 3.31 6.87
N HIS A 101 -11.02 3.22 5.88
CA HIS A 101 -10.95 4.02 4.65
C HIS A 101 -11.04 5.53 4.92
N ASP A 102 -11.85 5.94 5.89
CA ASP A 102 -11.98 7.33 6.31
C ASP A 102 -10.79 7.81 7.18
N GLY A 103 -9.85 6.93 7.52
CA GLY A 103 -8.68 7.24 8.34
C GLY A 103 -8.98 7.35 9.85
N ASN A 104 -10.19 6.96 10.28
CA ASN A 104 -10.62 7.03 11.68
C ASN A 104 -10.16 5.81 12.51
N LEU A 105 -9.74 4.73 11.85
CA LEU A 105 -9.20 3.53 12.47
C LEU A 105 -7.95 3.07 11.70
N SER A 106 -6.80 3.02 12.36
CA SER A 106 -5.59 2.44 11.76
C SER A 106 -5.67 0.91 11.68
N LEU A 107 -4.91 0.31 10.76
CA LEU A 107 -4.84 -1.15 10.67
C LEU A 107 -4.30 -1.80 11.96
N LEU A 108 -3.40 -1.12 12.67
CA LEU A 108 -2.90 -1.57 13.98
C LEU A 108 -4.03 -1.63 15.02
N GLN A 109 -4.87 -0.60 15.10
CA GLN A 109 -6.02 -0.59 16.01
C GLN A 109 -7.04 -1.65 15.62
N LEU A 110 -7.29 -1.84 14.32
CA LEU A 110 -8.13 -2.94 13.82
C LEU A 110 -7.58 -4.29 14.30
N CYS A 111 -6.28 -4.54 14.14
CA CYS A 111 -5.65 -5.79 14.59
C CYS A 111 -5.80 -6.02 16.09
N ARG A 112 -5.61 -4.98 16.91
CA ARG A 112 -5.81 -5.05 18.36
C ARG A 112 -7.25 -5.34 18.75
N ASN A 113 -8.19 -4.59 18.18
CA ASN A 113 -9.60 -4.66 18.55
C ASN A 113 -10.23 -5.99 18.14
N GLU A 114 -9.91 -6.48 16.94
CA GLU A 114 -10.47 -7.70 16.35
C GLU A 114 -9.62 -8.96 16.61
N ARG A 115 -8.49 -8.81 17.33
CA ARG A 115 -7.50 -9.86 17.61
C ARG A 115 -7.03 -10.55 16.32
N LEU A 116 -6.61 -9.73 15.36
CA LEU A 116 -6.19 -10.17 14.04
C LEU A 116 -4.68 -10.18 13.92
N VAL A 117 -4.19 -11.12 13.13
CA VAL A 117 -2.83 -11.17 12.62
C VAL A 117 -2.85 -11.09 11.09
N LEU A 118 -2.03 -10.21 10.55
CA LEU A 118 -1.85 -9.94 9.13
C LEU A 118 -1.08 -11.08 8.47
N ALA A 119 -1.67 -11.68 7.43
CA ALA A 119 -1.10 -12.81 6.72
C ALA A 119 -0.15 -12.38 5.60
N VAL A 120 0.93 -11.67 5.98
CA VAL A 120 1.93 -11.16 5.04
C VAL A 120 2.66 -12.29 4.30
N ASP A 121 2.74 -13.49 4.91
CA ASP A 121 3.22 -14.74 4.30
C ASP A 121 2.46 -15.15 3.02
N GLN A 122 1.20 -14.71 2.90
CA GLN A 122 0.33 -15.02 1.76
C GLN A 122 0.44 -14.00 0.61
N ILE A 123 1.30 -13.00 0.75
CA ILE A 123 1.54 -11.95 -0.24
C ILE A 123 2.96 -12.09 -0.79
N LYS A 124 3.09 -12.04 -2.12
CA LYS A 124 4.37 -12.08 -2.84
C LYS A 124 4.60 -10.78 -3.58
N TYR A 125 5.81 -10.24 -3.43
CA TYR A 125 6.31 -9.16 -4.26
C TYR A 125 6.62 -9.69 -5.67
N VAL A 126 6.20 -8.95 -6.70
CA VAL A 126 6.31 -9.38 -8.11
C VAL A 126 7.24 -8.48 -8.91
N SER A 127 7.03 -7.18 -8.85
CA SER A 127 7.78 -6.24 -9.68
C SER A 127 7.76 -4.82 -9.14
N HIS A 128 8.66 -3.99 -9.67
CA HIS A 128 8.77 -2.58 -9.38
C HIS A 128 8.87 -1.80 -10.69
N TRP A 129 7.97 -0.84 -10.85
CA TRP A 129 7.90 0.03 -12.00
C TRP A 129 8.05 1.48 -11.58
N ILE A 130 9.03 2.12 -12.19
CA ILE A 130 9.28 3.55 -12.03
C ILE A 130 8.96 4.20 -13.37
N THR A 131 8.07 5.19 -13.35
CA THR A 131 7.76 5.97 -14.55
C THR A 131 9.04 6.65 -15.07
N PRO A 132 9.33 6.55 -16.38
CA PRO A 132 10.51 7.18 -16.99
C PRO A 132 10.65 8.67 -16.69
N VAL A 133 11.88 9.17 -16.81
CA VAL A 133 12.18 10.59 -16.64
C VAL A 133 11.67 11.36 -17.86
N GLY A 134 10.90 12.43 -17.63
CA GLY A 134 10.31 13.27 -18.70
C GLY A 134 8.78 13.29 -18.70
N GLU A 135 8.13 12.34 -18.04
CA GLU A 135 6.68 12.32 -17.86
C GLU A 135 6.23 13.36 -16.80
N ALA A 136 5.13 14.05 -17.07
CA ALA A 136 4.60 15.11 -16.19
C ALA A 136 4.19 14.59 -14.79
N ARG A 137 3.89 13.29 -14.67
CA ARG A 137 3.63 12.60 -13.40
C ARG A 137 4.46 11.34 -13.35
N ARG A 138 5.21 11.18 -12.26
CA ARG A 138 6.06 10.01 -12.02
C ARG A 138 5.50 9.18 -10.88
N PHE A 139 5.51 7.86 -11.06
CA PHE A 139 5.13 6.91 -10.03
C PHE A 139 6.27 5.93 -9.80
N ASP A 140 6.54 5.66 -8.53
CA ASP A 140 7.36 4.56 -8.05
C ASP A 140 6.37 3.54 -7.48
N THR A 141 6.12 2.45 -8.22
CA THR A 141 5.04 1.51 -7.92
C THR A 141 5.57 0.10 -7.77
N ARG A 142 5.31 -0.51 -6.62
CA ARG A 142 5.61 -1.92 -6.34
C ARG A 142 4.35 -2.76 -6.43
N PHE A 143 4.46 -3.92 -7.09
CA PHE A 143 3.36 -4.84 -7.34
C PHE A 143 3.45 -6.06 -6.43
N PHE A 144 2.33 -6.40 -5.82
CA PHE A 144 2.17 -7.54 -4.94
C PHE A 144 1.01 -8.41 -5.42
N VAL A 145 1.07 -9.70 -5.12
CA VAL A 145 0.01 -10.67 -5.41
C VAL A 145 -0.26 -11.53 -4.19
N ALA A 146 -1.54 -11.77 -3.90
CA ALA A 146 -1.94 -12.62 -2.78
C ALA A 146 -2.80 -13.79 -3.26
N ARG A 147 -2.55 -14.98 -2.71
CA ARG A 147 -3.39 -16.14 -3.02
C ARG A 147 -4.58 -16.19 -2.08
N ALA A 148 -5.76 -15.89 -2.61
CA ALA A 148 -6.99 -15.96 -1.83
C ALA A 148 -7.75 -17.25 -2.20
N ARG A 149 -7.54 -18.34 -1.44
CA ARG A 149 -8.11 -19.67 -1.78
C ARG A 149 -9.61 -19.79 -1.50
N LYS A 150 -10.17 -19.00 -0.58
CA LYS A 150 -11.62 -18.96 -0.25
C LYS A 150 -12.30 -17.63 -0.58
N ILE A 151 -11.54 -16.63 -1.04
CA ILE A 151 -12.08 -15.37 -1.58
C ILE A 151 -12.09 -15.56 -3.08
N ARG A 152 -13.23 -15.46 -3.75
CA ARG A 152 -13.42 -15.88 -5.15
C ARG A 152 -12.55 -15.11 -6.19
N HIS A 153 -11.57 -14.30 -5.79
CA HIS A 153 -10.73 -13.50 -6.67
C HIS A 153 -9.28 -13.34 -6.18
N LEU A 154 -8.34 -13.34 -7.14
CA LEU A 154 -6.94 -12.90 -6.97
C LEU A 154 -6.91 -11.40 -6.64
N CYS A 155 -6.33 -11.01 -5.50
CA CYS A 155 -5.99 -9.62 -5.20
C CYS A 155 -4.52 -9.42 -5.62
N MET A 156 -4.30 -8.60 -6.64
CA MET A 156 -3.01 -7.93 -6.78
C MET A 156 -3.16 -6.57 -6.09
N THR A 157 -2.08 -6.02 -5.56
CA THR A 157 -2.09 -4.70 -4.91
C THR A 157 -0.89 -3.88 -5.37
N THR A 158 -1.09 -2.58 -5.51
CA THR A 158 -0.02 -1.63 -5.91
C THR A 158 0.29 -0.65 -4.80
N MET A 159 1.57 -0.54 -4.42
CA MET A 159 2.03 0.41 -3.40
C MET A 159 2.92 1.48 -4.01
N ARG A 160 2.72 2.72 -3.56
CA ARG A 160 3.47 3.88 -4.02
C ARG A 160 4.19 4.55 -2.86
N ARG A 161 5.41 5.04 -3.11
CA ARG A 161 6.07 6.00 -2.23
C ARG A 161 6.25 7.32 -2.97
N SER A 162 5.95 8.43 -2.30
CA SER A 162 6.22 9.77 -2.83
C SER A 162 7.73 9.99 -2.85
N THR A 163 8.34 10.06 -4.03
CA THR A 163 9.69 10.63 -4.15
C THR A 163 9.58 12.14 -4.06
N VAL A 164 10.18 12.76 -3.03
CA VAL A 164 10.36 14.21 -2.98
C VAL A 164 11.10 14.62 -4.24
N SER A 165 10.45 15.37 -5.12
CA SER A 165 11.12 16.07 -6.21
C SER A 165 12.04 17.11 -5.57
N GLY A 166 13.35 16.89 -5.64
CA GLY A 166 14.33 17.90 -5.25
C GLY A 166 14.04 19.19 -6.01
N SER A 167 13.71 20.24 -5.26
CA SER A 167 13.66 21.62 -5.77
C SER A 167 15.08 22.00 -6.16
N SER A 168 15.45 21.83 -7.43
CA SER A 168 16.62 22.51 -8.00
C SER A 168 16.29 24.00 -8.13
N ARG A 169 16.51 24.78 -7.06
CA ARG A 169 16.69 26.22 -7.19
C ARG A 169 18.07 26.45 -7.80
N THR A 170 18.10 26.66 -9.10
CA THR A 170 19.23 27.30 -9.77
C THR A 170 19.41 28.70 -9.17
N PRO A 171 20.62 29.08 -8.71
CA PRO A 171 20.87 30.46 -8.33
C PRO A 171 20.90 31.31 -9.61
N HIS A 172 20.00 32.27 -9.69
CA HIS A 172 20.03 33.35 -10.68
C HIS A 172 21.30 34.18 -10.44
N PHE A 173 22.34 33.97 -11.24
CA PHE A 173 23.49 34.86 -11.31
C PHE A 173 23.21 35.94 -12.36
N ASN A 174 22.88 37.14 -11.92
CA ASN A 174 22.63 38.30 -12.78
C ASN A 174 23.93 39.10 -12.88
N GLY A 175 24.77 38.80 -13.90
CA GLY A 175 26.03 39.48 -14.16
C GLY A 175 26.02 40.15 -15.53
N ARG A 176 25.82 41.47 -15.56
CA ARG A 176 25.84 42.31 -16.76
C ARG A 176 27.18 42.22 -17.49
N LYS A 177 27.10 42.15 -18.82
CA LYS A 177 28.19 42.36 -19.77
C LYS A 177 28.76 43.78 -19.64
N THR A 178 30.07 43.92 -19.51
CA THR A 178 30.81 45.08 -20.04
C THR A 178 32.02 44.58 -20.82
N VAL A 179 31.97 44.83 -22.13
CA VAL A 179 33.05 44.65 -23.09
C VAL A 179 34.01 45.83 -22.95
N ARG A 180 35.30 45.57 -22.73
CA ARG A 180 36.41 46.42 -23.20
C ARG A 180 37.63 45.54 -23.46
N SER A 181 38.15 45.65 -24.67
CA SER A 181 39.48 45.22 -25.12
C SER A 181 40.08 46.42 -25.87
N PRO A 182 41.40 46.39 -26.15
CA PRO A 182 42.53 46.40 -25.21
C PRO A 182 42.83 47.81 -24.65
#